data_AF-A0A933ZPB6-F1
#
_entry.id   AF-A0A933ZPB6-F1
#
_cell.length_a   1.000
_cell.length_b   1.000
_cell.length_c   1.000
_cell.angle_alpha   90.00
_cell.angle_beta   90.00
_cell.angle_gamma   90.00
#
_symmetry.space_group_name_H-M   'P 1'
#
loop_
_entity.id
_entity.type
_entity.pdbx_description
1 polymer ?
#
loop_
_entity_poly.entity_id
_entity_poly.type
_entity_poly.pdbx_seq_one_letter_code
_entity_poly.pdbx_strand_id
1 'polypeptide(L)'
;MRLAHEFKEFLLKQNALALAIAVVLGAAVAKLVSGLVDDLIMPVIGLVLPGADWRNAQLVLSGTNAIRYGDLLGRALDFTIIAAVVFLVVRTFLREKSKAATRVCPACRDTVPAQATRCRACTEILVEAQKPGERSVS
;
A
#
# COMPACT_ATOMS: atom_id res chain seq x y z
N MET A 1 36.90 -11.54 11.04
CA MET A 1 36.55 -10.10 10.98
C MET A 1 36.38 -9.55 9.56
N ARG A 2 36.94 -10.15 8.49
CA ARG A 2 36.72 -9.69 7.10
C ARG A 2 35.28 -9.85 6.59
N LEU A 3 34.61 -10.98 6.86
CA LEU A 3 33.22 -11.21 6.44
C LEU A 3 32.22 -10.16 6.96
N ALA A 4 32.35 -9.73 8.22
CA ALA A 4 31.45 -8.73 8.79
C ALA A 4 31.60 -7.36 8.12
N HIS A 5 32.81 -7.04 7.65
CA HIS A 5 33.09 -5.80 6.92
C HIS A 5 32.54 -5.87 5.50
N GLU A 6 32.79 -6.98 4.79
CA GLU A 6 32.26 -7.23 3.44
C GLU A 6 30.73 -7.28 3.43
N PHE A 7 30.11 -7.87 4.46
CA PHE A 7 28.66 -7.90 4.61
C PHE A 7 28.07 -6.50 4.89
N LYS A 8 28.73 -5.70 5.74
CA LYS A 8 28.34 -4.30 5.97
C LYS A 8 28.45 -3.47 4.70
N GLU A 9 29.52 -3.61 3.93
CA GLU A 9 29.70 -2.92 2.64
C GLU A 9 28.70 -3.36 1.58
N PHE A 10 28.32 -4.64 1.56
CA PHE A 10 27.25 -5.15 0.70
C PHE A 10 25.88 -4.57 1.05
N LEU A 11 25.52 -4.54 2.33
CA LEU A 11 24.26 -3.95 2.80
C LEU A 11 24.15 -2.45 2.50
N LEU A 12 25.28 -1.73 2.59
CA LEU A 12 25.33 -0.29 2.31
C LEU A 12 25.31 0.02 0.80
N LYS A 13 25.87 -0.84 -0.06
CA LYS A 13 25.85 -0.64 -1.52
C LYS A 13 24.50 -0.93 -2.17
N GLN A 14 23.73 -1.89 -1.65
CA GLN A 14 22.60 -2.46 -2.41
C GLN A 14 21.22 -1.82 -2.13
N ASN A 15 21.10 -0.75 -1.33
CA ASN A 15 19.81 -0.27 -0.80
C ASN A 15 18.98 -1.37 -0.06
N ALA A 16 19.61 -2.50 0.27
CA ALA A 16 18.97 -3.66 0.87
C ALA A 16 18.45 -3.37 2.29
N LEU A 17 19.15 -2.48 3.01
CA LEU A 17 18.74 -2.06 4.34
C LEU A 17 17.39 -1.33 4.34
N ALA A 18 17.15 -0.43 3.38
CA ALA A 18 15.90 0.29 3.27
C ALA A 18 14.73 -0.65 2.92
N LEU A 19 14.97 -1.62 2.04
CA LEU A 19 13.99 -2.65 1.70
C LEU A 19 13.66 -3.53 2.92
N ALA A 20 14.68 -4.00 3.65
CA ALA A 20 14.50 -4.82 4.83
C ALA A 20 13.65 -4.12 5.91
N ILE A 21 13.95 -2.85 6.19
CA ILE A 21 13.17 -2.05 7.13
C ILE A 21 11.73 -1.88 6.65
N ALA A 22 11.52 -1.59 5.36
CA ALA A 22 10.18 -1.44 4.79
C ALA A 22 9.34 -2.72 4.92
N VAL A 23 9.94 -3.91 4.71
CA VAL A 23 9.23 -5.20 4.83
C VAL A 23 8.85 -5.49 6.28
N VAL A 24 9.77 -5.27 7.24
CA VAL A 24 9.51 -5.52 8.67
C VAL A 24 8.42 -4.57 9.19
N LEU A 25 8.51 -3.28 8.85
CA LEU A 25 7.48 -2.30 9.22
C LEU A 25 6.14 -2.61 8.53
N GLY A 26 6.17 -2.99 7.25
CA GLY A 26 4.97 -3.40 6.51
C GLY A 26 4.26 -4.60 7.14
N ALA A 27 5.02 -5.61 7.58
CA ALA A 27 4.46 -6.77 8.27
C ALA A 27 3.88 -6.41 9.65
N ALA A 28 4.52 -5.49 10.38
CA ALA A 28 4.00 -5.01 11.67
C ALA A 28 2.69 -4.23 11.51
N VAL A 29 2.61 -3.34 10.50
CA VAL A 29 1.38 -2.59 10.18
C VAL A 29 0.27 -3.52 9.73
N ALA A 30 0.58 -4.53 8.90
CA ALA A 30 -0.41 -5.53 8.50
C ALA A 30 -1.03 -6.25 9.71
N LYS A 31 -0.22 -6.66 10.68
CA LYS A 31 -0.71 -7.27 11.93
C LYS A 31 -1.57 -6.33 12.76
N LEU A 32 -1.21 -5.06 12.84
CA LEU A 32 -2.00 -4.05 13.57
C LEU A 32 -3.39 -3.88 12.93
N VAL A 33 -3.46 -3.83 11.59
CA VAL A 33 -4.73 -3.72 10.88
C VAL A 33 -5.55 -4.99 11.01
N SER A 34 -4.92 -6.17 10.91
CA SER A 34 -5.60 -7.45 11.15
C SER A 34 -6.21 -7.51 12.55
N GLY A 35 -5.46 -7.16 13.59
CA GLY A 35 -5.98 -7.13 14.97
C GLY A 35 -7.16 -6.17 15.12
N LEU A 36 -7.12 -4.99 14.48
CA LEU A 36 -8.26 -4.07 14.49
C LEU A 36 -9.50 -4.68 13.82
N VAL A 37 -9.33 -5.40 12.71
CA VAL A 37 -10.45 -6.07 12.02
C VAL A 37 -11.00 -7.21 12.89
N ASP A 38 -10.14 -8.03 13.46
CA ASP A 38 -10.51 -9.17 14.29
C ASP A 38 -11.19 -8.74 15.61
N ASP A 39 -10.73 -7.65 16.22
CA ASP A 39 -11.23 -7.21 17.52
C ASP A 39 -12.43 -6.26 17.43
N LEU A 40 -12.55 -5.48 16.34
CA LEU A 40 -13.61 -4.47 16.21
C LEU A 40 -14.64 -4.81 15.14
N ILE A 41 -14.21 -5.22 13.95
CA ILE A 41 -15.11 -5.43 12.81
C ILE A 41 -15.83 -6.77 12.95
N MET A 42 -15.13 -7.83 13.32
CA MET A 42 -15.68 -9.18 13.44
C MET A 42 -16.82 -9.29 14.46
N PRO A 43 -16.74 -8.72 15.67
CA PRO A 43 -17.87 -8.72 16.61
C PRO A 43 -19.09 -7.95 16.08
N VAL A 44 -18.87 -6.84 15.36
CA VAL A 44 -19.95 -6.04 14.76
C VAL A 44 -20.63 -6.81 13.63
N ILE A 45 -19.87 -7.49 12.78
CA ILE A 45 -20.42 -8.35 11.73
C ILE A 45 -21.15 -9.55 12.34
N GLY A 46 -20.61 -10.15 13.40
CA GLY A 46 -21.23 -11.26 14.12
C GLY A 46 -22.56 -10.88 14.81
N LEU A 47 -22.74 -9.61 15.17
CA LEU A 47 -24.01 -9.09 15.69
C LEU A 47 -25.07 -8.95 14.59
N VAL A 48 -24.66 -8.59 13.37
CA VAL A 48 -25.56 -8.33 12.23
C VAL A 48 -25.94 -9.63 11.50
N LEU A 49 -25.04 -10.60 11.42
CA LEU A 49 -25.30 -11.95 10.91
C LEU A 49 -25.35 -12.94 12.08
N PRO A 50 -26.50 -13.14 12.74
CA PRO A 50 -26.65 -14.13 13.80
C PRO A 50 -26.47 -15.54 13.20
N GLY A 51 -25.26 -16.06 13.29
CA GLY A 51 -24.89 -17.37 12.74
C GLY A 51 -23.46 -17.38 12.25
N ALA A 52 -22.48 -17.36 13.17
CA ALA A 52 -21.05 -17.51 12.85
C ALA A 52 -20.70 -18.88 12.21
N ASP A 53 -21.69 -19.76 12.02
CA ASP A 53 -21.53 -21.11 11.48
C ASP A 53 -21.18 -21.14 9.99
N TRP A 54 -21.43 -20.08 9.23
CA TRP A 54 -21.05 -20.03 7.81
C TRP A 54 -19.54 -20.15 7.60
N ARG A 55 -18.72 -19.75 8.59
CA ARG A 55 -17.26 -19.91 8.57
C ARG A 55 -16.81 -21.34 8.83
N ASN A 56 -17.61 -22.11 9.55
CA ASN A 56 -17.36 -23.53 9.82
C ASN A 56 -18.05 -24.46 8.82
N ALA A 57 -18.75 -23.89 7.85
CA ALA A 57 -19.46 -24.65 6.84
C ALA A 57 -18.48 -25.51 6.03
N GLN A 58 -18.70 -26.82 6.07
CA GLN A 58 -17.87 -27.81 5.45
C GLN A 58 -18.73 -28.82 4.69
N LEU A 59 -18.30 -29.18 3.48
CA LEU A 59 -18.92 -30.24 2.70
C LEU A 59 -18.04 -31.49 2.84
N VAL A 60 -18.56 -32.54 3.47
CA VAL A 60 -17.84 -33.82 3.61
C VAL A 60 -18.11 -34.65 2.35
N LEU A 61 -17.07 -34.90 1.54
CA LEU A 61 -17.23 -35.62 0.26
C LEU A 61 -17.10 -37.14 0.44
N SER A 62 -16.28 -37.60 1.38
CA SER A 62 -16.24 -38.97 1.94
C SER A 62 -15.11 -39.12 2.96
N GLY A 63 -15.37 -39.81 4.07
CA GLY A 63 -14.36 -40.10 5.09
C GLY A 63 -13.78 -38.85 5.75
N THR A 64 -12.45 -38.69 5.70
CA THR A 64 -11.71 -37.57 6.30
C THR A 64 -11.58 -36.34 5.38
N ASN A 65 -12.02 -36.44 4.12
CA ASN A 65 -11.90 -35.35 3.14
C ASN A 65 -13.14 -34.44 3.19
N ALA A 66 -12.99 -33.29 3.85
CA ALA A 66 -14.00 -32.25 3.92
C ALA A 66 -13.51 -30.95 3.24
N ILE A 67 -14.30 -30.41 2.33
CA ILE A 67 -14.07 -29.09 1.73
C ILE A 67 -14.64 -28.04 2.67
N ARG A 68 -13.77 -27.33 3.39
CA ARG A 68 -14.13 -26.23 4.30
C ARG A 68 -14.33 -24.93 3.52
N TYR A 69 -15.41 -24.85 2.76
CA TYR A 69 -15.73 -23.65 1.97
C TYR A 69 -16.02 -22.43 2.85
N GLY A 70 -16.52 -22.65 4.08
CA GLY A 70 -16.75 -21.59 5.05
C GLY A 70 -15.49 -20.85 5.47
N ASP A 71 -14.40 -21.58 5.73
CA ASP A 71 -13.11 -20.98 6.14
C ASP A 71 -12.49 -20.20 4.98
N LEU A 72 -12.62 -20.71 3.75
CA LEU A 72 -12.19 -20.00 2.55
C LEU A 72 -12.95 -18.68 2.36
N LEU A 73 -14.28 -18.71 2.50
CA LEU A 73 -15.12 -17.50 2.40
C LEU A 73 -14.78 -16.50 3.51
N GLY A 74 -14.53 -16.99 4.73
CA GLY A 74 -14.10 -16.18 5.86
C GLY A 74 -12.80 -15.43 5.57
N ARG A 75 -11.76 -16.15 5.12
CA ARG A 75 -10.47 -15.55 4.77
C ARG A 75 -10.57 -14.58 3.60
N ALA A 76 -11.42 -14.86 2.62
CA ALA A 76 -11.67 -13.95 1.50
C ALA A 76 -12.34 -12.65 1.96
N LEU A 77 -13.30 -12.75 2.88
CA LEU A 77 -13.95 -11.59 3.50
C LEU A 77 -12.94 -10.78 4.32
N ASP A 78 -12.12 -11.41 5.15
CA ASP A 78 -11.11 -10.75 5.97
C ASP A 78 -10.09 -10.01 5.12
N PHE A 79 -9.60 -10.65 4.05
CA PHE A 79 -8.72 -10.01 3.08
C PHE A 79 -9.36 -8.77 2.45
N THR A 80 -10.65 -8.87 2.08
CA THR A 80 -11.40 -7.75 1.48
C THR A 80 -11.56 -6.60 2.48
N ILE A 81 -11.87 -6.90 3.73
CA ILE A 81 -12.03 -5.89 4.80
C ILE A 81 -10.69 -5.22 5.10
N ILE A 82 -9.62 -5.99 5.29
CA ILE A 82 -8.27 -5.45 5.54
C ILE A 82 -7.84 -4.56 4.38
N ALA A 83 -8.02 -5.01 3.13
CA ALA A 83 -7.71 -4.22 1.95
C ALA A 83 -8.52 -2.91 1.90
N ALA A 84 -9.82 -2.97 2.21
CA ALA A 84 -10.68 -1.79 2.27
C ALA A 84 -10.24 -0.80 3.36
N VAL A 85 -9.89 -1.28 4.56
CA VAL A 85 -9.40 -0.45 5.67
C VAL A 85 -8.06 0.20 5.33
N VAL A 86 -7.09 -0.57 4.83
CA VAL A 86 -5.79 -0.03 4.39
C VAL A 86 -6.00 1.01 3.28
N PHE A 87 -6.86 0.72 2.31
CA PHE A 87 -7.20 1.67 1.25
C PHE A 87 -7.83 2.95 1.82
N LEU A 88 -8.75 2.85 2.79
CA LEU A 88 -9.39 4.00 3.40
C LEU A 88 -8.36 4.85 4.16
N VAL A 89 -7.49 4.22 4.96
CA VAL A 89 -6.38 4.87 5.68
C VAL A 89 -5.42 5.57 4.71
N VAL A 90 -4.94 4.87 3.68
CA VAL A 90 -4.08 5.49 2.67
C VAL A 90 -4.82 6.63 1.98
N ARG A 91 -6.09 6.45 1.63
CA ARG A 91 -6.89 7.48 0.98
C ARG A 91 -7.13 8.70 1.86
N THR A 92 -7.32 8.56 3.17
CA THR A 92 -7.49 9.71 4.08
C THR A 92 -6.16 10.44 4.29
N PHE A 93 -5.08 9.71 4.55
CA PHE A 93 -3.77 10.32 4.81
C PHE A 93 -3.06 10.85 3.54
N LEU A 94 -3.24 10.22 2.36
CA LEU A 94 -2.64 10.69 1.10
C LEU A 94 -3.52 11.64 0.29
N ARG A 95 -4.84 11.76 0.54
CA ARG A 95 -5.69 12.74 -0.18
C ARG A 95 -5.26 14.18 0.06
N GLU A 96 -4.64 14.47 1.20
CA GLU A 96 -4.16 15.81 1.52
C GLU A 96 -2.85 16.17 0.78
N LYS A 97 -2.11 15.19 0.25
CA LYS A 97 -0.84 15.42 -0.48
C LYS A 97 -0.97 15.29 -2.01
N SER A 98 -2.19 15.27 -2.54
CA SER A 98 -2.42 15.50 -3.96
C SER A 98 -2.28 16.99 -4.28
N LYS A 99 -1.03 17.48 -4.35
CA LYS A 99 -0.58 18.69 -5.08
C LYS A 99 0.93 18.94 -5.01
N ALA A 100 1.74 17.89 -5.16
CA ALA A 100 3.10 18.04 -5.67
C ALA A 100 3.19 17.34 -7.02
N ALA A 101 2.39 17.79 -7.99
CA ALA A 101 2.60 17.43 -9.38
C ALA A 101 4.00 17.95 -9.75
N THR A 102 4.93 17.06 -10.04
CA THR A 102 6.25 17.45 -10.54
C THR A 102 6.12 17.54 -12.06
N ARG A 103 6.44 18.70 -12.65
CA ARG A 103 6.46 18.90 -14.10
C ARG A 103 7.91 18.82 -14.58
N VAL A 104 8.08 18.40 -15.83
CA VAL A 104 9.39 18.42 -16.49
C VAL A 104 9.56 19.79 -17.13
N CYS A 105 10.69 20.46 -16.86
CA CYS A 105 11.01 21.73 -17.49
C CYS A 105 11.25 21.51 -19.01
N PRO A 106 10.60 22.27 -19.91
CA PRO A 106 10.80 22.11 -21.36
C PRO A 106 12.21 22.52 -21.83
N ALA A 107 12.90 23.39 -21.09
CA ALA A 107 14.23 23.87 -21.46
C ALA A 107 15.36 22.91 -21.04
N CYS A 108 15.35 22.42 -19.79
CA CYS A 108 16.45 21.62 -19.24
C CYS A 108 16.08 20.17 -18.89
N ARG A 109 14.82 19.78 -19.04
CA ARG A 109 14.29 18.44 -18.69
C ARG A 109 14.43 18.02 -17.23
N ASP A 110 14.79 18.96 -16.34
CA ASP A 110 14.79 18.70 -14.91
C ASP A 110 13.37 18.61 -14.33
N THR A 111 13.26 17.87 -13.24
CA THR A 111 12.02 17.74 -12.47
C THR A 111 11.85 18.95 -11.55
N VAL A 112 10.78 19.70 -11.79
CA VAL A 112 10.46 20.97 -11.12
C VAL A 112 9.06 20.87 -10.49
N PRO A 113 8.83 21.37 -9.26
CA PRO A 113 7.50 21.38 -8.68
C PRO A 113 6.54 22.22 -9.54
N ALA A 114 5.30 21.77 -9.75
CA ALA A 114 4.32 22.41 -10.65
C ALA A 114 4.00 23.88 -10.35
N GLN A 115 4.38 24.38 -9.17
CA GLN A 115 4.12 25.74 -8.70
C GLN A 115 5.37 26.64 -8.78
N ALA A 116 6.50 26.15 -9.28
CA ALA A 116 7.69 26.99 -9.42
C ALA A 116 7.61 27.84 -10.68
N THR A 117 7.61 29.16 -10.48
CA THR A 117 7.70 30.20 -11.53
C THR A 117 9.07 30.23 -12.22
N ARG A 118 10.10 29.64 -11.61
CA ARG A 118 11.45 29.60 -12.18
C ARG A 118 12.11 28.25 -11.97
N CYS A 119 12.75 27.72 -13.00
CA CYS A 119 13.50 26.48 -12.88
C CYS A 119 14.76 26.69 -12.01
N ARG A 120 15.00 25.81 -11.04
CA ARG A 120 16.20 25.85 -10.16
C ARG A 120 17.51 25.56 -10.91
N ALA A 121 17.46 24.79 -11.99
CA ALA A 121 18.65 24.31 -12.69
C ALA A 121 19.05 25.27 -13.82
N CYS A 122 18.10 25.69 -14.65
CA CYS A 122 18.37 26.54 -15.81
C CYS A 122 17.91 27.99 -15.66
N THR A 123 17.24 28.36 -14.56
CA THR A 123 16.72 29.71 -14.30
C THR A 123 15.73 30.26 -15.34
N GLU A 124 15.20 29.41 -16.22
CA GLU A 124 14.14 29.75 -17.16
C GLU A 124 12.83 30.05 -16.42
N ILE A 125 12.08 31.06 -16.90
CA ILE A 125 10.78 31.44 -16.33
C ILE A 125 9.70 30.52 -16.90
N LEU A 126 8.97 29.85 -16.02
CA LEU A 126 7.89 28.94 -16.39
C LEU A 126 6.55 29.69 -16.22
N VAL A 127 6.14 30.45 -17.24
CA VAL A 127 4.85 31.18 -17.24
C VAL A 127 3.71 30.17 -17.47
N GLU A 128 2.82 29.98 -16.48
CA GLU A 128 1.70 29.01 -16.45
C GLU A 128 0.86 28.97 -17.75
N ALA A 129 0.26 27.86 -18.21
CA ALA A 129 -0.37 26.74 -17.51
C ALA A 129 -0.43 25.46 -18.38
N GLN A 130 -0.14 24.28 -17.79
CA GLN A 130 -0.70 23.03 -18.29
C GLN A 130 -1.43 22.32 -17.16
N LYS A 131 -2.76 22.21 -17.32
CA LYS A 131 -3.68 21.46 -16.46
C LYS A 131 -3.24 19.98 -16.42
N PRO A 132 -3.25 19.33 -15.25
CA PRO A 132 -2.93 17.91 -15.15
C PRO A 132 -4.06 17.11 -15.78
N GLY A 133 -3.92 16.70 -17.04
CA GLY A 133 -4.94 15.89 -17.73
C GLY A 133 -4.79 15.75 -19.25
N GLU A 134 -4.11 16.67 -19.94
CA GLU A 134 -3.98 16.56 -21.40
C GLU A 134 -2.77 15.68 -21.77
N ARG A 135 -3.07 14.45 -22.15
CA ARG A 135 -2.13 13.51 -22.76
C ARG A 135 -1.93 13.91 -24.23
N SER A 136 -0.69 13.77 -24.69
CA SER A 136 -0.28 13.34 -26.04
C SER A 136 0.06 14.36 -27.15
N VAL A 137 1.09 13.94 -27.90
CA VAL A 137 1.44 14.22 -29.31
C VAL A 137 2.33 15.43 -29.59
N SER A 138 3.65 15.21 -29.67
CA SER A 138 4.38 14.96 -30.92
C SER A 138 5.80 14.47 -30.65
#